data_AF-A0A134A7E7-F1
#
_entry.id   AF-A0A134A7E7-F1
#
_cell.length_a   1.000
_cell.length_b   1.000
_cell.length_c   1.000
_cell.angle_alpha   90.00
_cell.angle_beta   90.00
_cell.angle_gamma   90.00
#
_symmetry.space_group_name_H-M   'P 1'
#
loop_
_entity.id
_entity.type
_entity.pdbx_description
1 polymer ?
#
loop_
_entity_poly.entity_id
_entity_poly.type
_entity_poly.pdbx_seq_one_letter_code
_entity_poly.pdbx_strand_id
1 'polypeptide(L)' 'SSKTCSKCGNIKEKLKLSERSYKCECCGIEIDRDYNAALNIKNIGKLMLVY' A
#
# COMPACT_ATOMS: atom_id res chain seq x y z
N SER A 1 -1.47 -4.38 3.98
CA SER A 1 -1.88 -3.17 4.73
C SER A 1 -2.37 -2.10 3.76
N SER A 2 -3.42 -1.34 4.08
CA SER A 2 -3.91 -0.22 3.26
C SER A 2 -3.14 1.09 3.48
N LYS A 3 -2.44 1.23 4.61
CA LYS A 3 -1.66 2.43 4.96
C LYS A 3 -0.23 2.42 4.41
N THR A 4 0.32 1.23 4.15
CA THR A 4 1.68 1.05 3.63
C THR A 4 1.69 1.30 2.12
N CYS A 5 2.67 2.07 1.64
CA CYS A 5 2.87 2.29 0.21
C CYS A 5 3.45 1.05 -0.44
N SER A 6 2.75 0.49 -1.42
CA SER A 6 3.21 -0.71 -2.13
C SER A 6 4.44 -0.47 -3.02
N LYS A 7 4.81 0.79 -3.30
CA LYS A 7 5.98 1.14 -4.10
C LYS A 7 7.23 1.41 -3.27
N CYS A 8 7.11 2.16 -2.18
CA CYS A 8 8.28 2.63 -1.41
C CYS A 8 8.28 2.21 0.06
N GLY A 9 7.24 1.51 0.54
CA GLY A 9 7.16 1.03 1.93
C GLY A 9 6.75 2.08 2.96
N ASN A 10 6.68 3.37 2.61
CA ASN A 10 6.26 4.43 3.55
C ASN A 10 4.88 4.13 4.16
N ILE A 11 4.71 4.34 5.46
CA ILE A 11 3.46 4.07 6.18
C ILE A 11 2.77 5.40 6.48
N LYS A 12 1.53 5.56 6.03
CA LYS A 12 0.69 6.69 6.45
C LYS A 12 0.24 6.52 7.90
N GLU A 13 0.34 7.59 8.67
CA GLU A 13 -0.21 7.64 10.03
C GLU A 13 -1.74 7.59 9.99
N LYS A 14 -2.35 8.46 9.17
CA LYS A 14 -3.80 8.61 8.99
C LYS A 14 -4.21 8.28 7.55
N LEU A 15 -5.29 7.51 7.44
CA LEU A 15 -5.97 7.19 6.20
C LEU A 15 -7.42 6.86 6.55
N LYS A 16 -8.37 7.66 6.08
CA LYS A 16 -9.80 7.50 6.34
C LYS A 16 -10.38 6.41 5.46
N LEU A 17 -11.39 5.70 5.96
CA LEU A 17 -12.11 4.67 5.20
C LEU A 17 -12.85 5.26 3.98
N SER A 18 -13.21 6.54 4.01
CA SER A 18 -13.82 7.24 2.89
C SER A 18 -12.84 7.60 1.77
N GLU A 19 -11.52 7.60 2.04
CA GLU A 19 -10.51 7.82 1.01
C GLU A 19 -10.40 6.56 0.13
N ARG A 20 -10.91 6.64 -1.10
CA ARG A 20 -10.87 5.54 -2.08
C ARG A 20 -9.56 5.50 -2.86
N SER A 21 -8.89 6.64 -2.99
CA SER A 21 -7.54 6.74 -3.58
C SER A 21 -6.48 6.77 -2.49
N TYR A 22 -5.37 6.07 -2.73
CA TYR A 22 -4.15 6.12 -1.94
C TYR A 22 -3.12 7.01 -2.65
N LYS A 23 -2.71 8.10 -1.98
CA LYS A 23 -1.63 8.97 -2.44
C LYS A 23 -0.43 8.91 -1.50
N CYS A 24 0.73 8.51 -1.98
CA CYS A 24 1.95 8.47 -1.17
C CYS A 24 2.66 9.83 -1.16
N GLU A 25 2.86 10.41 0.03
CA GLU A 25 3.61 11.68 0.19
C GLU A 25 5.12 11.51 0.00
N CYS A 26 5.65 10.29 0.12
CA CYS A 26 7.07 10.01 -0.02
C CYS A 26 7.51 9.82 -1.48
N CYS A 27 6.74 9.05 -2.27
CA CYS A 27 7.12 8.71 -3.65
C CYS A 27 6.13 9.17 -4.73
N GLY A 28 5.07 9.88 -4.33
CA GLY A 28 4.13 10.52 -5.25
C GLY A 28 3.15 9.59 -5.97
N ILE A 29 3.12 8.27 -5.70
CA ILE A 29 2.14 7.40 -6.34
C ILE A 29 0.73 7.79 -5.94
N GLU A 30 -0.20 7.69 -6.89
CA GLU A 30 -1.62 7.85 -6.66
C GLU A 30 -2.35 6.73 -7.37
N ILE A 31 -2.95 5.81 -6.61
CA ILE A 31 -3.62 4.60 -7.11
C ILE A 31 -4.85 4.31 -6.24
N ASP A 32 -5.75 3.42 -6.67
CA ASP A 32 -6.83 2.94 -5.81
C ASP A 32 -6.27 2.32 -4.51
N ARG A 33 -6.89 2.64 -3.38
CA ARG A 33 -6.44 2.23 -2.05
C ARG A 33 -6.52 0.72 -1.85
N ASP A 34 -7.58 0.09 -2.33
CA ASP A 34 -7.78 -1.34 -2.18
C ASP A 34 -6.79 -2.08 -3.11
N TYR A 35 -6.46 -1.51 -4.29
CA TYR A 35 -5.37 -2.01 -5.14
C TYR A 35 -3.99 -1.89 -4.47
N ASN A 36 -3.66 -0.75 -3.84
CA ASN A 36 -2.43 -0.60 -3.04
C ASN A 36 -2.34 -1.69 -1.95
N ALA A 37 -3.44 -1.94 -1.24
CA ALA A 37 -3.50 -2.97 -0.21
C ALA A 37 -3.28 -4.38 -0.77
N ALA A 38 -3.88 -4.71 -1.92
CA ALA A 38 -3.71 -5.98 -2.60
C ALA A 38 -2.25 -6.21 -3.04
N LEU A 39 -1.58 -5.18 -3.55
CA LEU A 39 -0.14 -5.24 -3.89
C LEU A 39 0.72 -5.56 -2.66
N ASN A 40 0.41 -4.94 -1.50
CA ASN A 40 1.11 -5.26 -0.26
C ASN A 40 0.92 -6.73 0.16
N ILE A 41 -0.30 -7.26 0.06
CA ILE A 41 -0.58 -8.67 0.37
C ILE A 41 0.18 -9.59 -0.58
N LYS A 42 0.15 -9.30 -1.90
CA LYS A 42 0.90 -10.04 -2.91
C LYS A 42 2.39 -10.07 -2.60
N ASN A 43 2.98 -8.94 -2.19
CA ASN A 43 4.41 -8.85 -1.89
C ASN A 43 4.79 -9.67 -0.64
N ILE A 44 3.95 -9.67 0.40
CA ILE A 44 4.14 -10.54 1.58
C ILE A 44 4.06 -12.01 1.17
N GLY A 45 3.05 -12.39 0.38
CA GLY A 45 2.91 -13.75 -0.13
C GLY A 45 4.12 -14.19 -0.95
N LYS A 46 4.64 -13.33 -1.82
CA LYS A 46 5.90 -13.58 -2.53
C LYS A 46 7.07 -13.81 -1.58
N LEU A 47 7.22 -13.00 -0.55
CA LEU A 47 8.31 -13.15 0.42
C LEU A 47 8.21 -14.48 1.19
N MET A 48 7.00 -14.91 1.54
CA MET A 48 6.77 -16.17 2.24
C MET A 48 7.06 -17.41 1.38
N LEU A 49 6.92 -17.31 0.05
CA LEU A 49 7.20 -18.40 -0.89
C LEU A 49 8.69 -18.53 -1.26
N VAL A 50 9.55 -17.64 -0.78
CA VAL A 50 11.00 -17.66 -1.03
C VAL A 50 11.76 -18.42 0.08
N TYR A 51 11.06 -19.05 1.02
CA TYR A 51 11.61 -19.91 2.08
C TYR A 51 11.40 -21.39 1.78
#